data_AF-A0A016UI91-F1
#
_entry.id   AF-A0A016UI91-F1
#
_cell.length_a   1.000
_cell.length_b   1.000
_cell.length_c   1.000
_cell.angle_alpha   90.00
_cell.angle_beta   90.00
_cell.angle_gamma   90.00
#
_symmetry.space_group_name_H-M   'P 1'
#
loop_
_entity.id
_entity.type
_entity.pdbx_description
1 polymer ?
#
loop_
_entity_poly.entity_id
_entity_poly.type
_entity_poly.pdbx_seq_one_letter_code
_entity_poly.pdbx_strand_id
1 'polypeptide(L)'
;MNNATTRRSDFVSDRRSPHPMRIGFRRTIINAIESIRLCHGITMSPSESRIQDVGISAIEIYFPRNAVNQEDLEQFDHCSSGKYTVGLGQEQMGFCGDNEDIVSLSLTVTDALLRNYDIDPSSIGFLAVGTETLIDKSKSVKTELMRLFGDNQDIEGVDVKNACFGGTQAIFHAIDWIYANYATEKRNAIAVLADIAIYAPGPARATGGMNR
;
A
#
# COMPACT_ATOMS: atom_id res chain seq x y z
N MET A 1 15.39 -4.05 -75.61
CA MET A 1 14.77 -5.22 -74.97
C MET A 1 15.26 -5.28 -73.52
N ASN A 2 14.31 -5.17 -72.59
CA ASN A 2 14.35 -5.47 -71.15
C ASN A 2 15.60 -5.11 -70.32
N ASN A 3 15.47 -4.19 -69.35
CA ASN A 3 15.14 -4.60 -67.98
C ASN A 3 14.89 -3.42 -67.02
N ALA A 4 14.10 -3.74 -66.00
CA ALA A 4 13.55 -2.91 -64.94
C ALA A 4 14.52 -1.97 -64.20
N THR A 5 14.03 -0.80 -63.79
CA THR A 5 14.22 -0.34 -62.41
C THR A 5 13.21 0.74 -62.02
N THR A 6 12.44 0.45 -60.98
CA THR A 6 11.49 1.31 -60.27
C THR A 6 12.26 2.33 -59.41
N ARG A 7 12.10 3.64 -59.62
CA ARG A 7 12.38 4.67 -58.59
C ARG A 7 11.48 5.91 -58.71
N ARG A 8 10.80 6.15 -57.59
CA ARG A 8 10.18 7.37 -57.03
C ARG A 8 10.58 8.72 -57.65
N SER A 9 9.56 9.52 -57.97
CA SER A 9 9.33 10.96 -57.68
C SER A 9 7.99 11.29 -58.38
N ASP A 10 7.00 12.04 -57.91
CA ASP A 10 6.95 13.27 -57.13
C ASP A 10 5.54 13.38 -56.50
N PHE A 11 5.43 13.52 -55.17
CA PHE A 11 4.20 13.99 -54.54
C PHE A 11 4.46 15.41 -54.04
N VAL A 12 3.73 16.33 -54.64
CA VAL A 12 3.78 17.78 -54.44
C VAL A 12 3.59 18.14 -52.96
N SER A 13 4.47 19.00 -52.45
CA SER A 13 4.43 19.55 -51.10
C SER A 13 3.34 20.61 -50.94
N ASP A 14 2.26 20.30 -50.23
CA ASP A 14 1.33 21.30 -49.67
C ASP A 14 1.91 21.85 -48.35
N ARG A 15 2.45 23.07 -48.38
CA ARG A 15 2.89 23.78 -47.17
C ARG A 15 1.69 24.45 -46.52
N ARG A 16 1.13 23.84 -45.48
CA ARG A 16 0.28 24.54 -44.51
C ARG A 16 1.07 24.81 -43.22
N SER A 17 0.96 26.04 -42.77
CA SER A 17 1.63 26.62 -41.60
C SER A 17 1.24 25.94 -40.28
N PRO A 18 2.14 25.87 -39.28
CA PRO A 18 1.83 25.25 -38.00
C PRO A 18 0.96 26.20 -37.15
N HIS A 19 -0.27 25.79 -36.85
CA HIS A 19 -1.07 26.37 -35.77
C HIS A 19 -0.61 25.77 -34.43
N PRO A 20 -0.32 26.57 -33.39
CA PRO A 20 0.05 26.01 -32.09
C PRO A 20 -1.19 25.40 -31.41
N MET A 21 -1.19 24.07 -31.31
CA MET A 21 -2.12 23.31 -30.48
C MET A 21 -1.82 23.61 -29.00
N ARG A 22 -2.57 24.54 -28.40
CA ARG A 22 -2.53 24.79 -26.95
C ARG A 22 -3.21 23.63 -26.23
N ILE A 23 -2.42 22.65 -25.78
CA ILE A 23 -2.85 21.59 -24.86
C ILE A 23 -3.21 22.25 -23.52
N GLY A 24 -4.50 22.25 -23.18
CA GLY A 24 -5.07 22.88 -21.99
C GLY A 24 -4.81 22.12 -20.68
N PHE A 25 -3.56 21.75 -20.38
CA PHE A 25 -3.22 20.99 -19.17
C PHE A 25 -3.06 21.87 -17.91
N ARG A 26 -3.01 23.20 -18.05
CA ARG A 26 -2.74 24.12 -16.92
C ARG A 26 -3.99 24.63 -16.19
N ARG A 27 -5.22 24.36 -16.66
CA ARG A 27 -6.45 24.86 -16.01
C ARG A 27 -7.03 23.92 -14.96
N THR A 28 -6.82 22.61 -15.08
CA THR A 28 -7.40 21.63 -14.15
C THR A 28 -6.69 21.62 -12.78
N ILE A 29 -5.37 21.81 -12.74
CA ILE A 29 -4.59 21.80 -11.49
C ILE A 29 -4.83 23.08 -10.66
N ILE A 30 -5.03 24.23 -11.32
CA ILE A 30 -5.28 25.50 -10.61
C ILE A 30 -6.64 25.46 -9.90
N ASN A 31 -7.67 24.85 -10.50
CA ASN A 31 -8.98 24.71 -9.86
C ASN A 31 -8.95 23.75 -8.65
N ALA A 32 -8.06 22.76 -8.63
CA ALA A 32 -7.89 21.87 -7.47
C ALA A 32 -7.20 22.58 -6.29
N ILE A 33 -6.33 23.56 -6.57
CA ILE A 33 -5.63 24.35 -5.53
C ILE A 33 -6.53 25.46 -4.98
N GLU A 34 -7.44 26.04 -5.78
CA GLU A 34 -8.37 27.07 -5.29
C GLU A 34 -9.48 26.52 -4.38
N SER A 35 -9.88 25.25 -4.51
CA SER A 35 -10.82 24.60 -3.58
C SER A 35 -10.23 24.32 -2.19
N ILE A 36 -8.92 24.52 -1.99
CA ILE A 36 -8.25 24.40 -0.67
C ILE A 36 -8.30 25.73 0.11
N ARG A 37 -8.88 26.80 -0.46
CA ARG A 37 -9.20 28.01 0.30
C ARG A 37 -10.41 27.76 1.20
N LEU A 38 -10.11 27.32 2.42
CA LEU A 38 -10.74 27.68 3.69
C LEU A 38 -12.14 28.29 3.54
N CYS A 39 -13.15 27.48 3.84
CA CYS A 39 -14.50 27.91 4.20
C CYS A 39 -14.42 29.05 5.22
N HIS A 40 -14.45 30.29 4.75
CA HIS A 40 -14.70 31.47 5.58
C HIS A 40 -16.20 31.53 5.82
N GLY A 41 -16.64 31.13 7.02
CA GLY A 41 -18.01 31.42 7.45
C GLY A 41 -18.73 30.40 8.32
N ILE A 42 -18.04 29.54 9.09
CA ILE A 42 -18.69 28.78 10.17
C ILE A 42 -18.03 29.15 11.49
N THR A 43 -18.66 30.05 12.24
CA THR A 43 -18.40 30.20 13.68
C THR A 43 -18.93 28.96 14.38
N MET A 44 -18.11 27.92 14.50
CA MET A 44 -18.38 26.82 15.42
C MET A 44 -18.09 27.29 16.85
N SER A 45 -19.04 27.11 17.76
CA SER A 45 -18.82 27.34 19.18
C SER A 45 -17.75 26.34 19.71
N PRO A 46 -16.82 26.73 20.59
CA PRO A 46 -15.57 25.97 20.81
C PRO A 46 -15.69 24.68 21.65
N SER A 47 -16.89 24.22 22.02
CA SER A 47 -17.04 23.26 23.13
C SER A 47 -17.79 21.95 22.83
N GLU A 48 -18.11 21.61 21.58
CA GLU A 48 -18.62 20.27 21.26
C GLU A 48 -17.75 19.56 20.21
N SER A 49 -17.27 18.38 20.62
CA SER A 49 -16.74 17.26 19.82
C SER A 49 -15.36 17.36 19.13
N ARG A 50 -14.31 17.86 19.81
CA ARG A 50 -12.96 17.42 19.42
C ARG A 50 -12.77 16.00 19.94
N ILE A 51 -12.61 15.03 19.04
CA ILE A 51 -12.19 13.68 19.43
C ILE A 51 -10.92 13.76 20.28
N GLN A 52 -10.93 13.06 21.40
CA GLN A 52 -9.79 12.93 22.31
C GLN A 52 -9.26 11.50 22.25
N ASP A 53 -8.02 11.32 22.69
CA ASP A 53 -7.42 10.00 22.91
C ASP A 53 -7.44 9.09 21.66
N VAL A 54 -7.23 9.67 20.48
CA VAL A 54 -7.07 8.90 19.23
C VAL A 54 -5.83 8.00 19.37
N GLY A 55 -6.04 6.70 19.22
CA GLY A 55 -5.00 5.70 19.37
C GLY A 55 -5.41 4.35 18.80
N ILE A 56 -4.66 3.31 19.17
CA ILE A 56 -4.88 1.96 18.68
C ILE A 56 -5.83 1.23 19.64
N SER A 57 -7.04 0.92 19.18
CA SER A 57 -8.06 0.21 19.97
C SER A 57 -7.97 -1.31 19.87
N ALA A 58 -7.37 -1.83 18.79
CA ALA A 58 -7.23 -3.26 18.52
C ALA A 58 -5.98 -3.53 17.67
N ILE A 59 -5.29 -4.65 17.93
CA ILE A 59 -4.13 -5.10 17.15
C ILE A 59 -4.29 -6.60 16.87
N GLU A 60 -4.12 -6.99 15.63
CA GLU A 60 -4.08 -8.38 15.21
C GLU A 60 -2.79 -8.64 14.42
N ILE A 61 -2.20 -9.82 14.60
CA ILE A 61 -0.91 -10.17 13.99
C ILE A 61 -1.03 -11.56 13.39
N TYR A 62 -0.62 -11.68 12.14
CA TYR A 62 -0.44 -12.97 11.48
C TYR A 62 1.06 -13.21 11.25
N PHE A 63 1.49 -14.47 11.19
CA PHE A 63 2.78 -14.88 10.65
C PHE A 63 2.55 -16.19 9.87
N PRO A 64 3.30 -16.44 8.79
CA PRO A 64 3.17 -17.69 8.04
C PRO A 64 3.61 -18.86 8.89
N ARG A 65 3.07 -20.04 8.59
CA ARG A 65 3.34 -21.26 9.37
C ARG A 65 4.69 -21.89 9.06
N ASN A 66 5.23 -21.62 7.88
CA ASN A 66 6.51 -22.19 7.45
C ASN A 66 7.65 -21.33 7.96
N ALA A 67 8.65 -21.97 8.55
CA ALA A 67 9.87 -21.33 9.01
C ALA A 67 11.08 -22.24 8.75
N VAL A 68 12.24 -21.63 8.56
CA VAL A 68 13.53 -22.32 8.51
C VAL A 68 14.36 -21.91 9.73
N ASN A 69 15.02 -22.87 10.38
CA ASN A 69 15.96 -22.58 11.45
C ASN A 69 17.22 -21.94 10.87
N GLN A 70 17.72 -20.90 11.52
CA GLN A 70 18.91 -20.20 11.06
C GLN A 70 20.17 -21.07 11.20
N GLU A 71 20.25 -21.96 12.19
CA GLU A 71 21.34 -22.95 12.30
C GLU A 71 21.39 -23.90 11.09
N ASP A 72 20.22 -24.39 10.66
CA ASP A 72 20.12 -25.25 9.48
C ASP A 72 20.49 -24.47 8.20
N LEU A 73 20.10 -23.19 8.13
CA LEU A 73 20.47 -22.30 7.03
C LEU A 73 21.97 -21.97 7.01
N GLU A 74 22.61 -21.83 8.17
CA GLU A 74 24.07 -21.64 8.28
C GLU A 74 24.83 -22.83 7.67
N GLN A 75 24.38 -24.06 7.99
CA GLN A 75 24.94 -25.29 7.46
C GLN A 75 24.75 -25.38 5.95
N PHE A 76 23.54 -25.06 5.47
CA PHE A 76 23.18 -25.06 4.06
C PHE A 76 24.01 -24.04 3.25
N ASP A 77 24.18 -22.83 3.77
CA ASP A 77 24.96 -21.77 3.11
C ASP A 77 26.49 -21.93 3.31
N HIS A 78 26.93 -22.99 4.01
CA HIS A 78 28.34 -23.27 4.31
C HIS A 78 29.07 -22.11 5.00
N CYS A 79 28.40 -21.44 5.93
CA CYS A 79 29.00 -20.36 6.70
C CYS A 79 29.43 -20.83 8.10
N SER A 80 30.20 -19.99 8.79
CA SER A 80 30.63 -20.29 10.16
C SER A 80 29.44 -20.38 11.10
N SER A 81 29.44 -21.37 12.00
CA SER A 81 28.43 -21.47 13.06
C SER A 81 28.33 -20.16 13.84
N GLY A 82 27.10 -19.74 14.11
CA GLY A 82 26.81 -18.50 14.83
C GLY A 82 26.77 -17.25 13.95
N LYS A 83 27.01 -17.34 12.63
CA LYS A 83 26.95 -16.17 11.75
C LYS A 83 25.56 -15.52 11.73
N TYR A 84 24.51 -16.31 11.68
CA TYR A 84 23.11 -15.87 11.65
C TYR A 84 22.54 -15.83 13.07
N THR A 85 22.75 -16.88 13.87
CA THR A 85 22.16 -16.94 15.22
C THR A 85 22.78 -15.96 16.20
N VAL A 86 24.10 -15.79 16.18
CA VAL A 86 24.81 -14.83 17.06
C VAL A 86 25.09 -13.53 16.33
N GLY A 87 25.57 -13.59 15.08
CA GLY A 87 25.95 -12.41 14.32
C GLY A 87 24.77 -11.54 13.90
N LEU A 88 23.64 -12.14 13.51
CA LEU A 88 22.40 -11.41 13.20
C LEU A 88 21.37 -11.45 14.35
N GLY A 89 21.53 -12.35 15.32
CA GLY A 89 20.57 -12.53 16.40
C GLY A 89 19.26 -13.18 15.96
N GLN A 90 19.27 -13.95 14.86
CA GLN A 90 18.06 -14.57 14.30
C GLN A 90 18.03 -16.07 14.59
N GLU A 91 16.93 -16.56 15.15
CA GLU A 91 16.74 -18.00 15.43
C GLU A 91 16.03 -18.72 14.28
N GLN A 92 14.96 -18.11 13.76
CA GLN A 92 14.14 -18.66 12.68
C GLN A 92 13.77 -17.56 11.68
N MET A 93 13.53 -17.96 10.43
CA MET A 93 13.03 -17.08 9.38
C MET A 93 11.74 -17.65 8.79
N GLY A 94 10.63 -16.95 8.99
CA GLY A 94 9.33 -17.28 8.40
C GLY A 94 9.31 -16.99 6.90
N PHE A 95 8.64 -17.83 6.12
CA PHE A 95 8.48 -17.64 4.68
C PHE A 95 7.11 -18.13 4.20
N CYS A 96 6.63 -17.59 3.09
CA CYS A 96 5.37 -18.03 2.49
C CYS A 96 5.56 -19.29 1.64
N GLY A 97 4.55 -20.17 1.70
CA GLY A 97 4.35 -21.19 0.67
C GLY A 97 3.88 -20.57 -0.65
N ASP A 98 3.69 -21.41 -1.67
CA ASP A 98 3.08 -21.02 -2.96
C ASP A 98 1.61 -20.60 -2.83
N ASN A 99 0.98 -20.91 -1.70
CA ASN A 99 -0.40 -20.62 -1.36
C ASN A 99 -0.60 -19.31 -0.58
N GLU A 100 0.47 -18.57 -0.27
CA GLU A 100 0.42 -17.32 0.48
C GLU A 100 1.12 -16.18 -0.27
N ASP A 101 0.42 -15.07 -0.42
CA ASP A 101 0.91 -13.79 -0.96
C ASP A 101 0.46 -12.59 -0.11
N ILE A 102 0.90 -11.38 -0.48
CA ILE A 102 0.62 -10.16 0.27
C ILE A 102 -0.87 -9.90 0.47
N VAL A 103 -1.70 -10.30 -0.50
CA VAL A 103 -3.16 -10.14 -0.45
C VAL A 103 -3.76 -11.13 0.52
N SER A 104 -3.39 -12.40 0.44
CA SER A 104 -3.88 -13.45 1.35
C SER A 104 -3.49 -13.17 2.80
N LEU A 105 -2.28 -12.66 3.05
CA LEU A 105 -1.82 -12.28 4.38
C LEU A 105 -2.64 -11.10 4.92
N SER A 106 -2.81 -10.06 4.11
CA SER A 106 -3.58 -8.87 4.47
C SER A 106 -5.06 -9.22 4.69
N LEU A 107 -5.64 -10.10 3.88
CA LEU A 107 -7.00 -10.61 4.07
C LEU A 107 -7.11 -11.40 5.38
N THR A 108 -6.16 -12.29 5.66
CA THR A 108 -6.17 -13.13 6.85
C THR A 108 -6.11 -12.30 8.13
N VAL A 109 -5.19 -11.34 8.22
CA VAL A 109 -5.04 -10.49 9.41
C VAL A 109 -6.21 -9.52 9.57
N THR A 110 -6.74 -8.97 8.47
CA THR A 110 -7.90 -8.05 8.53
C THR A 110 -9.17 -8.79 8.93
N ASP A 111 -9.42 -9.97 8.36
CA ASP A 111 -10.56 -10.82 8.73
C ASP A 111 -10.46 -11.28 10.20
N ALA A 112 -9.26 -11.66 10.65
CA ALA A 112 -9.02 -11.99 12.05
C ALA A 112 -9.28 -10.78 12.98
N LEU A 113 -8.80 -9.58 12.62
CA LEU A 113 -9.04 -8.36 13.37
C LEU A 113 -10.55 -8.08 13.52
N LEU A 114 -11.30 -8.12 12.40
CA LEU A 114 -12.74 -7.86 12.41
C LEU A 114 -13.49 -8.87 13.29
N ARG A 115 -13.17 -10.17 13.17
CA ARG A 115 -13.83 -11.24 13.93
C ARG A 115 -13.45 -11.25 15.41
N ASN A 116 -12.16 -11.14 15.73
CA ASN A 116 -11.66 -11.31 17.09
C ASN A 116 -12.05 -10.13 18.01
N TYR A 117 -12.25 -8.95 17.42
CA TYR A 117 -12.66 -7.74 18.13
C TYR A 117 -14.12 -7.34 17.89
N ASP A 118 -14.90 -8.21 17.22
CA ASP A 118 -16.33 -7.98 16.91
C ASP A 118 -16.58 -6.61 16.25
N ILE A 119 -15.74 -6.26 15.27
CA ILE A 119 -15.82 -4.98 14.57
C ILE A 119 -16.79 -5.13 13.40
N ASP A 120 -17.90 -4.40 13.46
CA ASP A 120 -18.82 -4.29 12.33
C ASP A 120 -18.13 -3.63 11.12
N PRO A 121 -18.03 -4.31 9.96
CA PRO A 121 -17.43 -3.73 8.76
C PRO A 121 -18.10 -2.43 8.29
N SER A 122 -19.38 -2.21 8.64
CA SER A 122 -20.09 -0.95 8.34
C SER A 122 -19.56 0.25 9.14
N SER A 123 -18.90 -0.01 10.27
CA SER A 123 -18.32 1.02 11.15
C SER A 123 -16.97 1.55 10.67
N ILE A 124 -16.42 1.01 9.58
CA ILE A 124 -15.11 1.41 9.03
C ILE A 124 -15.31 2.44 7.92
N GLY A 125 -14.60 3.57 8.00
CA GLY A 125 -14.61 4.62 6.98
C GLY A 125 -13.27 4.84 6.30
N PHE A 126 -12.19 4.28 6.83
CA PHE A 126 -10.85 4.39 6.24
C PHE A 126 -10.09 3.08 6.34
N LEU A 127 -9.43 2.70 5.25
CA LEU A 127 -8.57 1.52 5.17
C LEU A 127 -7.33 1.85 4.33
N ALA A 128 -6.15 1.77 4.94
CA ALA A 128 -4.88 1.91 4.24
C ALA A 128 -3.99 0.67 4.44
N VAL A 129 -3.19 0.35 3.43
CA VAL A 129 -2.22 -0.76 3.49
C VAL A 129 -0.82 -0.21 3.31
N GLY A 130 0.03 -0.37 4.31
CA GLY A 130 1.46 -0.10 4.20
C GLY A 130 2.20 -1.35 3.75
N THR A 131 2.82 -1.31 2.57
CA THR A 131 3.59 -2.44 2.05
C THR A 131 4.68 -2.00 1.06
N GLU A 132 5.86 -2.63 1.12
CA GLU A 132 6.88 -2.58 0.07
C GLU A 132 6.78 -3.73 -0.95
N THR A 133 5.89 -4.70 -0.71
CA THR A 133 5.63 -5.85 -1.58
C THR A 133 4.61 -5.51 -2.66
N LEU A 134 5.05 -5.41 -3.92
CA LEU A 134 4.20 -5.02 -5.04
C LEU A 134 3.78 -6.23 -5.88
N ILE A 135 2.48 -6.54 -5.91
CA ILE A 135 1.93 -7.56 -6.83
C ILE A 135 1.40 -6.97 -8.15
N ASP A 136 0.89 -5.74 -8.12
CA ASP A 136 0.38 -5.02 -9.29
C ASP A 136 0.81 -3.55 -9.19
N LYS A 137 1.13 -2.92 -10.33
CA LYS A 137 1.64 -1.54 -10.38
C LYS A 137 0.55 -0.48 -10.29
N SER A 138 -0.70 -0.86 -10.44
CA SER A 138 -1.86 0.04 -10.52
C SER A 138 -2.94 -0.32 -9.50
N LYS A 139 -3.25 -1.62 -9.35
CA LYS A 139 -4.27 -2.12 -8.44
C LYS A 139 -3.69 -2.35 -7.05
N SER A 140 -4.25 -1.66 -6.06
CA SER A 140 -3.79 -1.73 -4.67
C SER A 140 -4.31 -2.98 -3.94
N VAL A 141 -3.54 -3.46 -2.96
CA VAL A 141 -3.94 -4.50 -2.00
C VAL A 141 -5.21 -4.07 -1.27
N LYS A 142 -5.34 -2.79 -0.92
CA LYS A 142 -6.57 -2.22 -0.33
C LYS A 142 -7.83 -2.59 -1.12
N THR A 143 -7.78 -2.57 -2.46
CA THR A 143 -8.96 -2.93 -3.27
C THR A 143 -9.35 -4.40 -3.17
N GLU A 144 -8.40 -5.29 -2.87
CA GLU A 144 -8.69 -6.70 -2.61
C GLU A 144 -9.32 -6.88 -1.22
N LEU A 145 -8.88 -6.09 -0.23
CA LEU A 145 -9.44 -6.10 1.13
C LEU A 145 -10.90 -5.65 1.20
N MET A 146 -11.35 -4.81 0.26
CA MET A 146 -12.75 -4.36 0.18
C MET A 146 -13.77 -5.52 0.14
N ARG A 147 -13.34 -6.74 -0.24
CA ARG A 147 -14.18 -7.95 -0.20
C ARG A 147 -14.67 -8.31 1.20
N LEU A 148 -13.95 -7.90 2.25
CA LEU A 148 -14.31 -8.15 3.65
C LEU A 148 -15.39 -7.18 4.17
N PHE A 149 -15.70 -6.12 3.42
CA PHE A 149 -16.57 -5.03 3.86
C PHE A 149 -17.98 -5.09 3.28
N GLY A 150 -18.32 -6.16 2.54
CA GLY A 150 -19.67 -6.41 2.05
C GLY A 150 -20.27 -5.22 1.29
N ASP A 151 -21.39 -4.69 1.78
CA ASP A 151 -22.08 -3.56 1.17
C ASP A 151 -21.45 -2.19 1.49
N ASN A 152 -20.51 -2.12 2.44
CA ASN A 152 -19.80 -0.88 2.77
C ASN A 152 -18.72 -0.58 1.72
N GLN A 153 -19.10 0.19 0.71
CA GLN A 153 -18.24 0.60 -0.40
C GLN A 153 -17.65 2.02 -0.21
N ASP A 154 -18.11 2.75 0.81
CA ASP A 154 -17.68 4.13 1.09
C ASP A 154 -16.56 4.14 2.14
N ILE A 155 -15.40 3.58 1.75
CA ILE A 155 -14.21 3.48 2.60
C ILE A 155 -13.04 4.16 1.89
N GLU A 156 -12.52 5.23 2.47
CA GLU A 156 -11.35 5.95 1.98
C GLU A 156 -10.04 5.14 2.14
N GLY A 157 -8.95 5.68 1.60
CA GLY A 157 -7.61 5.11 1.73
C GLY A 157 -7.15 4.26 0.56
N VAL A 158 -5.83 4.03 0.52
CA VAL A 158 -5.05 3.41 -0.57
C VAL A 158 -3.84 2.68 0.01
N ASP A 159 -3.06 2.04 -0.86
CA ASP A 159 -1.75 1.52 -0.47
C ASP A 159 -0.75 2.67 -0.31
N VAL A 160 0.10 2.56 0.71
CA VAL A 160 1.17 3.50 1.04
C VAL A 160 2.51 2.77 0.95
N LYS A 161 3.44 3.32 0.16
CA LYS A 161 4.72 2.67 -0.14
C LYS A 161 5.87 3.61 0.11
N ASN A 162 6.74 3.24 1.06
CA ASN A 162 8.09 3.79 1.19
C ASN A 162 8.96 2.84 2.01
N ALA A 163 9.47 1.78 1.38
CA ALA A 163 10.14 0.68 2.06
C ALA A 163 9.35 0.20 3.31
N CYS A 164 10.03 -0.23 4.37
CA CYS A 164 9.41 -0.60 5.64
C CYS A 164 8.71 0.59 6.37
N PHE A 165 8.84 1.83 5.91
CA PHE A 165 8.15 3.00 6.52
C PHE A 165 6.68 3.12 6.04
N GLY A 166 6.30 2.41 4.98
CA GLY A 166 4.93 2.45 4.45
C GLY A 166 3.86 2.16 5.51
N GLY A 167 4.14 1.21 6.41
CA GLY A 167 3.26 0.87 7.51
C GLY A 167 3.04 2.00 8.52
N THR A 168 4.11 2.68 8.93
CA THR A 168 4.02 3.85 9.82
C THR A 168 3.22 4.97 9.17
N GLN A 169 3.45 5.23 7.87
CA GLN A 169 2.72 6.27 7.16
C GLN A 169 1.22 5.93 7.01
N ALA A 170 0.87 4.65 6.84
CA ALA A 170 -0.53 4.21 6.85
C ALA A 170 -1.22 4.46 8.20
N ILE A 171 -0.51 4.25 9.32
CA ILE A 171 -1.01 4.58 10.66
C ILE A 171 -1.23 6.09 10.80
N PHE A 172 -0.29 6.93 10.35
CA PHE A 172 -0.48 8.38 10.40
C PHE A 172 -1.67 8.85 9.56
N HIS A 173 -1.85 8.30 8.36
CA HIS A 173 -3.04 8.62 7.55
C HIS A 173 -4.34 8.22 8.26
N ALA A 174 -4.37 7.07 8.94
CA ALA A 174 -5.55 6.65 9.71
C ALA A 174 -5.85 7.62 10.86
N ILE A 175 -4.82 8.06 11.60
CA ILE A 175 -4.96 9.03 12.69
C ILE A 175 -5.45 10.38 12.16
N ASP A 176 -4.84 10.89 11.09
CA ASP A 176 -5.21 12.16 10.47
C ASP A 176 -6.66 12.13 9.96
N TRP A 177 -7.07 11.02 9.33
CA TRP A 177 -8.43 10.82 8.86
C TRP A 177 -9.44 10.82 10.01
N ILE A 178 -9.12 10.17 11.13
CA ILE A 178 -9.98 10.19 12.32
C ILE A 178 -10.14 11.62 12.84
N TYR A 179 -9.04 12.38 13.00
CA TYR A 179 -9.14 13.77 13.46
C TYR A 179 -9.95 14.66 12.52
N ALA A 180 -9.89 14.41 11.21
CA ALA A 180 -10.61 15.19 10.21
C ALA A 180 -12.12 14.85 10.15
N ASN A 181 -12.48 13.57 10.23
CA ASN A 181 -13.82 13.09 9.86
C ASN A 181 -14.66 12.56 11.02
N TYR A 182 -14.09 12.34 12.21
CA TYR A 182 -14.82 11.68 13.30
C TYR A 182 -16.05 12.47 13.78
N ALA A 183 -16.00 13.80 13.73
CA ALA A 183 -17.14 14.64 14.14
C ALA A 183 -18.39 14.43 13.27
N THR A 184 -18.21 14.08 11.99
CA THR A 184 -19.30 13.87 11.04
C THR A 184 -19.65 12.40 10.85
N GLU A 185 -18.65 11.52 10.80
CA GLU A 185 -18.85 10.13 10.43
C GLU A 185 -18.95 9.16 11.61
N LYS A 186 -18.23 9.44 12.70
CA LYS A 186 -18.13 8.55 13.87
C LYS A 186 -17.72 7.10 13.50
N ARG A 187 -16.92 6.95 12.45
CA ARG A 187 -16.40 5.68 11.94
C ARG A 187 -14.95 5.48 12.36
N ASN A 188 -14.52 4.22 12.41
CA ASN A 188 -13.15 3.82 12.72
C ASN A 188 -12.29 3.72 11.45
N ALA A 189 -10.98 3.65 11.66
CA ALA A 189 -9.98 3.48 10.62
C ALA A 189 -9.15 2.21 10.86
N ILE A 190 -8.75 1.53 9.78
CA ILE A 190 -7.87 0.37 9.82
C ILE A 190 -6.60 0.68 9.02
N ALA A 191 -5.45 0.37 9.61
CA ALA A 191 -4.16 0.36 8.92
C ALA A 191 -3.61 -1.08 8.92
N VAL A 192 -3.35 -1.62 7.74
CA VAL A 192 -2.77 -2.95 7.56
C VAL A 192 -1.31 -2.81 7.20
N LEU A 193 -0.43 -3.47 7.94
CA LEU A 193 1.01 -3.50 7.69
C LEU A 193 1.35 -4.93 7.28
N ALA A 194 1.87 -5.12 6.07
CA ALA A 194 2.18 -6.45 5.56
C ALA A 194 3.34 -6.38 4.57
N ASP A 195 4.26 -7.34 4.67
CA ASP A 195 5.41 -7.41 3.76
C ASP A 195 6.03 -8.80 3.67
N ILE A 196 6.41 -9.16 2.45
CA ILE A 196 7.13 -10.38 2.08
C ILE A 196 8.57 -10.00 1.70
N ALA A 197 9.52 -10.24 2.62
CA ALA A 197 10.93 -9.96 2.39
C ALA A 197 11.65 -11.20 1.84
N ILE A 198 11.73 -11.32 0.51
CA ILE A 198 12.45 -12.40 -0.19
C ILE A 198 13.69 -11.83 -0.87
N TYR A 199 14.84 -12.46 -0.63
CA TYR A 199 16.12 -12.10 -1.25
C TYR A 199 16.69 -13.25 -2.08
N ALA A 200 17.39 -12.88 -3.15
CA ALA A 200 18.16 -13.80 -3.99
C ALA A 200 19.24 -14.53 -3.16
N PRO A 201 19.80 -15.66 -3.67
CA PRO A 201 20.97 -16.28 -3.07
C PRO A 201 22.08 -15.26 -2.76
N GLY A 202 22.57 -15.26 -1.51
CA GLY A 202 23.57 -14.31 -1.05
C GLY A 202 23.39 -13.90 0.41
N PRO A 203 24.20 -12.96 0.90
CA PRO A 203 24.31 -12.63 2.32
C PRO A 203 23.01 -12.04 2.92
N ALA A 204 22.14 -11.46 2.10
CA ALA A 204 20.87 -10.90 2.55
C ALA A 204 19.78 -11.96 2.76
N ARG A 205 19.93 -13.18 2.22
CA ARG A 205 18.90 -14.23 2.30
C ARG A 205 18.47 -14.52 3.73
N ALA A 206 19.42 -14.64 4.65
CA ALA A 206 19.14 -14.93 6.06
C ALA A 206 18.33 -13.83 6.76
N THR A 207 18.33 -12.60 6.22
CA THR A 207 17.60 -11.44 6.76
C THR A 207 16.21 -11.24 6.17
N GLY A 208 15.76 -12.20 5.34
CA GLY A 208 14.39 -12.25 4.86
C GLY A 208 13.38 -12.49 5.99
N GLY A 209 12.13 -12.68 5.61
CA GLY A 209 11.08 -12.92 6.57
C GLY A 209 9.72 -12.51 6.05
N MET A 210 8.73 -12.73 6.90
CA MET A 210 7.36 -12.32 6.66
C MET A 210 6.83 -11.56 7.86
N ASN A 211 6.16 -10.43 7.58
CA ASN A 211 5.56 -9.48 8.52
C ASN A 211 6.58 -8.68 9.35
N ARG A 212 6.75 -7.41 8.92
CA ARG A 212 7.39 -6.32 9.65
C ARG A 212 6.34 -5.28 10.03
#